data_AF-A0A1H8VG39-F1
#
_entry.id   AF-A0A1H8VG39-F1
#
_cell.length_a   1.000
_cell.length_b   1.000
_cell.length_c   1.000
_cell.angle_alpha   90.00
_cell.angle_beta   90.00
_cell.angle_gamma   90.00
#
_symmetry.space_group_name_H-M   'P 1'
#
loop_
_entity.id
_entity.type
_entity.pdbx_description
1 polymer ?
#
loop_
_entity_poly.entity_id
_entity_poly.type
_entity_poly.pdbx_seq_one_letter_code
_entity_poly.pdbx_strand_id
1 'polypeptide(L)'
;MAQTWFITGTSRGLGRALAQAVLEAGDRVVATARRPEQLADLAASHGDRLLALALDVTDPGAVHTAIATALARFGRLDVVVNNAGYANVAPHLRAQGGGTVVQFSSARGRVGGVPGLAAYQAAKFAVDGFSRALAAETAPFGVRVLTVPRATSPRSARCSSATAVPSVIRPERWRSSPRPSSGEPGPATGSWARLIQPLSHRTGRSRK
;
A
#
# COMPACT_ATOMS: atom_id res chain seq x y z
N MET A 1 -16.86 -6.59 6.81
CA MET A 1 -16.40 -7.62 5.86
C MET A 1 -14.89 -7.55 5.70
N ALA A 2 -14.24 -8.70 5.54
CA ALA A 2 -12.81 -8.81 5.28
C ALA A 2 -12.47 -8.31 3.87
N GLN A 3 -11.43 -7.48 3.75
CA GLN A 3 -10.93 -6.95 2.48
C GLN A 3 -9.84 -7.84 1.90
N THR A 4 -9.68 -7.82 0.58
CA THR A 4 -8.61 -8.55 -0.12
C THR A 4 -7.52 -7.58 -0.60
N TRP A 5 -6.29 -7.82 -0.14
CA TRP A 5 -5.13 -6.98 -0.40
C TRP A 5 -4.14 -7.67 -1.34
N PHE A 6 -3.76 -7.01 -2.44
CA PHE A 6 -2.67 -7.46 -3.31
C PHE A 6 -1.41 -6.67 -3.02
N ILE A 7 -0.35 -7.32 -2.52
CA ILE A 7 0.86 -6.63 -2.06
C ILE A 7 2.06 -7.14 -2.86
N THR A 8 2.80 -6.19 -3.46
CA THR A 8 4.04 -6.49 -4.20
C THR A 8 5.28 -6.42 -3.31
N GLY A 9 6.23 -7.33 -3.50
CA GLY A 9 7.50 -7.34 -2.76
C GLY A 9 7.34 -7.63 -1.26
N THR A 10 6.69 -8.74 -0.93
CA THR A 10 6.41 -9.13 0.46
C THR A 10 7.49 -9.98 1.11
N SER A 11 8.57 -10.32 0.40
CA SER A 11 9.62 -11.21 0.92
C SER A 11 10.27 -10.69 2.21
N ARG A 12 10.51 -9.37 2.29
CA ARG A 12 11.20 -8.73 3.42
C ARG A 12 10.72 -7.29 3.65
N GLY A 13 11.17 -6.71 4.75
CA GLY A 13 11.01 -5.28 5.04
C GLY A 13 9.55 -4.85 5.14
N LEU A 14 9.25 -3.70 4.53
CA LEU A 14 7.96 -3.02 4.66
C LEU A 14 6.79 -3.85 4.09
N GLY A 15 6.97 -4.43 2.90
CA GLY A 15 5.93 -5.25 2.27
C GLY A 15 5.56 -6.47 3.12
N ARG A 16 6.56 -7.11 3.74
CA ARG A 16 6.35 -8.22 4.68
C ARG A 16 5.59 -7.79 5.92
N ALA A 17 6.04 -6.72 6.58
CA ALA A 17 5.42 -6.20 7.79
C ALA A 17 3.95 -5.78 7.54
N LEU A 18 3.68 -5.19 6.38
CA LEU A 18 2.30 -4.86 5.97
C LEU A 18 1.46 -6.11 5.75
N ALA A 19 1.97 -7.12 5.03
CA ALA A 19 1.26 -8.37 4.81
C ALA A 19 0.87 -9.04 6.14
N GLN A 20 1.82 -9.09 7.09
CA GLN A 20 1.56 -9.62 8.43
C GLN A 20 0.47 -8.81 9.15
N ALA A 21 0.58 -7.48 9.20
CA ALA A 21 -0.39 -6.63 9.89
C ALA A 21 -1.81 -6.74 9.30
N VAL A 22 -1.93 -6.88 7.97
CA VAL A 22 -3.22 -7.06 7.29
C VAL A 22 -3.84 -8.41 7.65
N LEU A 23 -3.05 -9.49 7.67
CA LEU A 23 -3.51 -10.81 8.06
C LEU A 23 -3.92 -10.88 9.54
N GLU A 24 -3.15 -10.24 10.42
CA GLU A 24 -3.46 -10.10 11.85
C GLU A 24 -4.77 -9.33 12.08
N ALA A 25 -5.06 -8.34 11.22
CA ALA A 25 -6.30 -7.57 11.24
C ALA A 25 -7.54 -8.34 10.72
N GLY A 26 -7.38 -9.59 10.29
CA GLY A 26 -8.49 -10.43 9.83
C GLY A 26 -8.77 -10.38 8.33
N ASP A 27 -8.02 -9.58 7.56
CA ASP A 27 -8.19 -9.43 6.11
C ASP A 27 -7.45 -10.53 5.33
N ARG A 28 -7.68 -10.59 4.01
CA ARG A 28 -7.06 -11.54 3.08
C ARG A 28 -5.90 -10.87 2.35
N VAL A 29 -4.83 -11.61 2.09
CA VAL A 29 -3.63 -11.11 1.42
C VAL A 29 -3.23 -12.00 0.27
N VAL A 30 -2.97 -11.38 -0.87
CA VAL A 30 -2.19 -11.93 -1.98
C VAL A 30 -0.80 -11.33 -1.84
N ALA A 31 0.16 -12.14 -1.39
CA ALA A 31 1.53 -11.72 -1.12
C ALA A 31 2.43 -12.15 -2.26
N THR A 32 3.05 -11.20 -2.96
CA THR A 32 3.87 -11.53 -4.12
C THR A 32 5.36 -11.26 -3.89
N ALA A 33 6.19 -12.20 -4.32
CA ALA A 33 7.64 -12.14 -4.25
C ALA A 33 8.24 -12.96 -5.40
N ARG A 34 9.47 -12.66 -5.83
CA ARG A 34 10.16 -13.52 -6.83
C ARG A 34 10.39 -14.96 -6.33
N ARG A 35 10.43 -15.13 -5.01
CA ARG A 35 10.65 -16.40 -4.30
C ARG A 35 9.57 -16.56 -3.22
N PRO A 36 8.39 -17.09 -3.57
CA PRO A 36 7.25 -17.18 -2.65
C PRO A 36 7.51 -18.11 -1.46
N GLU A 37 8.46 -19.04 -1.55
CA GLU A 37 8.89 -19.92 -0.44
C GLU A 37 9.39 -19.12 0.78
N GLN A 38 9.83 -17.87 0.59
CA GLN A 38 10.21 -16.96 1.69
C GLN A 38 9.01 -16.49 2.55
N LEU A 39 7.80 -16.85 2.15
CA LEU A 39 6.55 -16.53 2.84
C LEU A 39 5.91 -17.77 3.49
N ALA A 40 6.61 -18.92 3.50
CA ALA A 40 6.08 -20.18 4.00
C ALA A 40 5.65 -20.11 5.48
N ASP A 41 6.38 -19.35 6.29
CA ASP A 41 6.03 -19.11 7.70
C ASP A 41 4.72 -18.33 7.84
N LEU A 42 4.50 -17.29 7.01
CA LEU A 42 3.24 -16.55 7.00
C LEU A 42 2.08 -17.42 6.50
N ALA A 43 2.32 -18.28 5.50
CA ALA A 43 1.33 -19.20 4.96
C ALA A 43 0.91 -20.24 6.00
N ALA A 44 1.87 -20.81 6.74
CA ALA A 44 1.60 -21.76 7.80
C ALA A 44 0.69 -21.16 8.90
N SER A 45 0.89 -19.88 9.25
CA SER A 45 0.11 -19.23 10.32
C SER A 45 -1.25 -18.69 9.90
N HIS A 46 -1.51 -18.49 8.60
CA HIS A 46 -2.70 -17.76 8.14
C HIS A 46 -3.58 -18.51 7.14
N GLY A 47 -3.14 -19.68 6.68
CA GLY A 47 -3.92 -20.62 5.88
C GLY A 47 -4.60 -19.96 4.68
N ASP A 48 -5.90 -20.19 4.53
CA ASP A 48 -6.72 -19.74 3.40
C ASP A 48 -6.84 -18.21 3.23
N ARG A 49 -6.38 -17.43 4.20
CA ARG A 49 -6.36 -15.96 4.08
C ARG A 49 -5.14 -15.44 3.35
N LEU A 50 -4.12 -16.27 3.12
CA LEU A 50 -2.92 -15.90 2.38
C LEU A 50 -2.81 -16.68 1.07
N LEU A 51 -2.61 -15.98 -0.02
CA LEU A 51 -2.15 -16.53 -1.30
C LEU A 51 -0.75 -15.99 -1.59
N ALA A 52 0.27 -16.86 -1.54
CA ALA A 52 1.63 -16.50 -1.92
C ALA A 52 1.85 -16.78 -3.41
N LEU A 53 2.30 -15.78 -4.19
CA LEU A 53 2.55 -15.92 -5.62
C LEU A 53 3.97 -15.50 -6.00
N ALA A 54 4.57 -16.25 -6.93
CA ALA A 54 5.77 -15.81 -7.62
C ALA A 54 5.44 -14.62 -8.53
N LEU A 55 6.19 -13.52 -8.43
CA LEU A 55 6.01 -12.37 -9.33
C LEU A 55 7.31 -11.57 -9.50
N ASP A 56 7.69 -11.38 -10.76
CA ASP A 56 8.52 -10.26 -11.18
C ASP A 56 7.62 -9.18 -11.78
N VAL A 57 7.59 -8.00 -11.15
CA VAL A 57 6.73 -6.87 -11.56
C VAL A 57 7.19 -6.22 -12.88
N THR A 58 8.38 -6.57 -13.36
CA THR A 58 8.90 -6.10 -14.65
C THR A 58 8.40 -6.92 -15.83
N ASP A 59 7.78 -8.08 -15.58
CA ASP A 59 7.14 -8.91 -16.60
C ASP A 59 5.61 -8.64 -16.62
N PRO A 60 5.08 -7.97 -17.66
CA PRO A 60 3.66 -7.69 -17.77
C PRO A 60 2.79 -8.95 -17.78
N GLY A 61 3.26 -10.04 -18.42
CA GLY A 61 2.52 -11.30 -18.50
C GLY A 61 2.37 -11.94 -17.12
N ALA A 62 3.47 -11.96 -16.34
CA ALA A 62 3.43 -12.44 -14.96
C ALA A 62 2.48 -11.61 -14.07
N VAL A 63 2.46 -10.28 -14.24
CA VAL A 63 1.52 -9.40 -13.51
C VAL A 63 0.07 -9.75 -13.83
N HIS A 64 -0.27 -9.92 -15.11
CA HIS A 64 -1.63 -10.30 -15.52
C HIS A 64 -2.05 -11.66 -14.94
N THR A 65 -1.19 -12.67 -15.03
CA THR A 65 -1.45 -13.99 -14.46
C THR A 65 -1.61 -13.95 -12.94
N ALA A 66 -0.79 -13.16 -12.23
CA ALA A 66 -0.89 -13.03 -10.77
C ALA A 66 -2.21 -12.38 -10.33
N ILE A 67 -2.65 -11.32 -11.04
CA ILE A 67 -3.94 -10.67 -10.78
C ILE A 67 -5.10 -11.62 -11.08
N ALA A 68 -5.06 -12.32 -12.21
CA ALA A 68 -6.10 -13.29 -12.58
C ALA A 68 -6.21 -14.42 -11.53
N THR A 69 -5.07 -14.96 -11.08
CA THR A 69 -5.03 -15.99 -10.02
C THR A 69 -5.60 -15.46 -8.71
N ALA A 70 -5.26 -14.22 -8.33
CA ALA A 70 -5.79 -13.58 -7.15
C ALA A 70 -7.31 -13.40 -7.20
N LEU A 71 -7.84 -12.95 -8.34
CA LEU A 71 -9.26 -12.80 -8.59
C LEU A 71 -9.98 -14.15 -8.60
N ALA A 72 -9.40 -15.19 -9.20
CA ALA A 72 -9.95 -16.54 -9.15
C ALA A 72 -10.03 -17.07 -7.71
N ARG A 73 -9.04 -16.78 -6.86
CA ARG A 73 -8.99 -17.26 -5.47
C ARG A 73 -9.93 -16.50 -4.52
N PHE A 74 -10.08 -15.19 -4.68
CA PHE A 74 -10.76 -14.32 -3.70
C PHE A 74 -11.95 -13.55 -4.26
N GLY A 75 -12.19 -13.61 -5.58
CA GLY A 75 -13.30 -12.98 -6.30
C GLY A 75 -13.14 -11.49 -6.56
N ARG A 76 -12.33 -10.76 -5.77
CA ARG A 76 -12.14 -9.30 -5.85
C ARG A 76 -10.82 -8.86 -5.27
N LEU A 77 -10.39 -7.64 -5.63
CA LEU A 77 -9.21 -6.97 -5.04
C LEU A 77 -9.61 -5.60 -4.49
N ASP A 78 -9.65 -5.42 -3.17
CA ASP A 78 -10.07 -4.15 -2.58
C ASP A 78 -8.94 -3.13 -2.51
N VAL A 79 -7.73 -3.61 -2.23
CA VAL A 79 -6.54 -2.76 -2.10
C VAL A 79 -5.37 -3.39 -2.84
N VAL A 80 -4.68 -2.58 -3.64
CA VAL A 80 -3.44 -2.96 -4.33
C VAL A 80 -2.31 -2.09 -3.80
N VAL A 81 -1.20 -2.72 -3.44
CA VAL A 81 -0.02 -2.07 -2.87
C VAL A 81 1.18 -2.28 -3.79
N ASN A 82 1.54 -1.20 -4.47
CA ASN A 82 2.70 -1.10 -5.36
C ASN A 82 3.94 -0.73 -4.52
N ASN A 83 4.49 -1.73 -3.84
CA ASN A 83 5.70 -1.61 -3.02
C ASN A 83 6.97 -2.00 -3.78
N ALA A 84 6.92 -2.98 -4.69
CA ALA A 84 8.08 -3.42 -5.48
C ALA A 84 8.18 -2.78 -6.88
N GLY A 85 7.07 -2.23 -7.38
CA GLY A 85 6.95 -1.69 -8.73
C GLY A 85 5.49 -1.33 -9.02
N TYR A 86 5.20 -0.96 -10.26
CA TYR A 86 3.85 -0.65 -10.72
C TYR A 86 3.20 -1.86 -11.41
N ALA A 87 1.90 -2.04 -11.19
CA ALA A 87 1.06 -2.94 -11.95
C ALA A 87 -0.19 -2.19 -12.44
N ASN A 88 -0.58 -2.39 -13.70
CA ASN A 88 -1.77 -1.77 -14.27
C ASN A 88 -3.06 -2.51 -13.82
N VAL A 89 -3.49 -2.19 -12.60
CA VAL A 89 -4.66 -2.80 -11.96
C VAL A 89 -5.95 -2.02 -12.15
N ALA A 90 -5.87 -0.79 -12.68
CA ALA A 90 -7.02 0.12 -12.77
C ALA A 90 -8.21 -0.45 -13.57
N PRO A 91 -8.03 -1.17 -14.69
CA PRO A 91 -9.15 -1.79 -15.41
C PRO A 91 -9.91 -2.81 -14.57
N HIS A 92 -9.20 -3.64 -13.80
CA HIS A 92 -9.80 -4.64 -12.92
C HIS A 92 -10.57 -3.99 -11.78
N LEU A 93 -9.98 -2.97 -11.13
CA LEU A 93 -10.63 -2.23 -10.05
C LEU A 93 -11.88 -1.48 -10.55
N ARG A 94 -11.85 -0.93 -11.76
CA ARG A 94 -13.02 -0.32 -12.40
C ARG A 94 -14.12 -1.35 -12.66
N ALA A 95 -13.78 -2.50 -13.24
CA ALA A 95 -14.75 -3.53 -13.60
C ALA A 95 -15.54 -4.06 -12.37
N GLN A 96 -14.90 -4.12 -11.20
CA GLN A 96 -15.54 -4.53 -9.94
C GLN A 96 -16.22 -3.38 -9.16
N GLY A 97 -16.31 -2.17 -9.71
CA GLY A 97 -17.00 -1.03 -9.07
C GLY A 97 -16.16 -0.23 -8.07
N GLY A 98 -14.83 -0.27 -8.19
CA GLY A 98 -13.89 0.58 -7.45
C GLY A 98 -12.85 -0.18 -6.62
N GLY A 99 -11.89 0.56 -6.07
CA GLY A 99 -10.81 0.01 -5.25
C GLY A 99 -9.80 1.07 -4.81
N THR A 100 -8.73 0.65 -4.13
CA THR A 100 -7.66 1.55 -3.71
C THR A 100 -6.29 1.07 -4.18
N VAL A 101 -5.51 1.95 -4.78
CA VAL A 101 -4.10 1.74 -5.10
C VAL A 101 -3.25 2.52 -4.09
N VAL A 102 -2.29 1.85 -3.46
CA VAL A 102 -1.32 2.43 -2.53
C VAL A 102 0.06 2.37 -3.15
N GLN A 103 0.72 3.52 -3.20
CA GLN A 103 2.04 3.73 -3.78
C GLN A 103 3.01 4.14 -2.69
N PHE A 104 4.17 3.48 -2.61
CA PHE A 104 5.22 3.87 -1.66
C PHE A 104 6.22 4.81 -2.30
N SER A 105 6.21 6.06 -1.83
CA SER A 105 7.16 7.10 -2.18
C SER A 105 8.25 7.26 -1.11
N SER A 106 9.09 8.30 -1.21
CA SER A 106 10.11 8.64 -0.22
C SER A 106 10.11 10.13 0.07
N ALA A 107 10.23 10.52 1.34
CA ALA A 107 10.42 11.93 1.71
C ALA A 107 11.69 12.53 1.08
N ARG A 108 12.78 11.75 0.97
CA ARG A 108 14.01 12.16 0.26
C ARG A 108 13.81 12.31 -1.25
N GLY A 109 12.80 11.65 -1.81
CA GLY A 109 12.36 11.86 -3.19
C GLY A 109 11.51 13.11 -3.41
N ARG A 110 11.33 13.98 -2.41
CA ARG A 110 10.67 15.30 -2.55
C ARG A 110 11.59 16.48 -2.30
N VAL A 111 12.67 16.27 -1.56
CA VAL A 111 13.63 17.33 -1.20
C VAL A 111 14.85 17.31 -2.13
N GLY A 112 15.16 16.18 -2.76
CA GLY A 112 16.32 16.07 -3.65
C GLY A 112 17.66 16.17 -2.90
N GLY A 113 18.76 16.13 -3.65
CA GLY A 113 20.07 16.58 -3.16
C GLY A 113 20.92 15.58 -2.36
N VAL A 114 20.55 14.30 -2.29
CA VAL A 114 21.42 13.28 -1.65
C VAL A 114 22.39 12.68 -2.68
N PRO A 115 23.72 12.86 -2.53
CA PRO A 115 24.71 12.25 -3.41
C PRO A 115 24.58 10.72 -3.44
N GLY A 116 24.83 10.11 -4.61
CA GLY A 116 24.78 8.65 -4.79
C GLY A 116 23.38 8.05 -4.91
N LEU A 117 22.30 8.83 -4.80
CA LEU A 117 20.92 8.36 -4.91
C LEU A 117 20.13 9.02 -6.04
N ALA A 118 20.79 9.51 -7.10
CA ALA A 118 20.14 10.28 -8.17
C ALA A 118 19.01 9.50 -8.85
N ALA A 119 19.28 8.27 -9.33
CA ALA A 119 18.29 7.42 -9.97
C ALA A 119 17.12 7.06 -9.04
N TYR A 120 17.42 6.79 -7.76
CA TYR A 120 16.40 6.50 -6.76
C TYR A 120 15.49 7.71 -6.51
N GLN A 121 16.06 8.91 -6.37
CA GLN A 121 15.30 10.14 -6.17
C GLN A 121 14.43 10.46 -7.38
N ALA A 122 14.98 10.37 -8.60
CA ALA A 122 14.23 10.54 -9.85
C ALA A 122 13.03 9.58 -9.92
N ALA A 123 13.24 8.30 -9.61
CA ALA A 123 12.15 7.31 -9.57
C ALA A 123 11.07 7.65 -8.54
N LYS A 124 11.42 8.19 -7.36
CA LYS A 124 10.43 8.57 -6.33
C LYS A 124 9.70 9.87 -6.65
N PHE A 125 10.33 10.82 -7.34
CA PHE A 125 9.62 11.95 -7.94
C PHE A 125 8.63 11.48 -9.01
N ALA A 126 9.05 10.55 -9.87
CA ALA A 126 8.18 9.97 -10.89
C ALA A 126 6.97 9.27 -10.27
N VAL A 127 7.15 8.50 -9.20
CA VAL A 127 6.03 7.88 -8.45
C VAL A 127 5.05 8.93 -7.92
N ASP A 128 5.54 10.04 -7.37
CA ASP A 128 4.67 11.11 -6.85
C ASP A 128 3.87 11.80 -7.97
N GLY A 129 4.49 12.10 -9.10
CA GLY A 129 3.83 12.71 -10.26
C GLY A 129 2.82 11.75 -10.90
N PHE A 130 3.25 10.52 -11.16
CA PHE A 130 2.43 9.44 -11.70
C PHE A 130 1.20 9.17 -10.83
N SER A 131 1.36 9.12 -9.51
CA SER A 131 0.25 8.84 -8.59
C SER A 131 -0.81 9.95 -8.59
N ARG A 132 -0.43 11.21 -8.82
CA ARG A 132 -1.38 12.32 -8.94
C ARG A 132 -2.16 12.25 -10.24
N ALA A 133 -1.48 11.97 -11.35
CA ALA A 133 -2.13 11.77 -12.64
C ALA A 133 -3.13 10.60 -12.59
N LEU A 134 -2.68 9.45 -12.09
CA LEU A 134 -3.52 8.27 -11.93
C LEU A 134 -4.72 8.55 -11.00
N ALA A 135 -4.54 9.29 -9.91
CA ALA A 135 -5.65 9.66 -9.03
C ALA A 135 -6.75 10.45 -9.76
N ALA A 136 -6.35 11.43 -10.58
CA ALA A 136 -7.27 12.25 -11.35
C ALA A 136 -8.00 11.44 -12.43
N GLU A 137 -7.25 10.60 -13.16
CA GLU A 137 -7.78 9.75 -14.23
C GLU A 137 -8.75 8.69 -13.70
N THR A 138 -8.49 8.14 -12.51
CA THR A 138 -9.27 7.02 -12.00
C THR A 138 -10.37 7.39 -11.01
N ALA A 139 -10.40 8.64 -10.53
CA ALA A 139 -11.42 9.12 -9.61
C ALA A 139 -12.87 8.94 -10.11
N PRO A 140 -13.22 9.23 -11.38
CA PRO A 140 -14.58 9.02 -11.90
C PRO A 140 -15.05 7.56 -11.84
N PHE A 141 -14.10 6.61 -11.81
CA PHE A 141 -14.39 5.17 -11.76
C PHE A 141 -14.40 4.61 -10.32
N GLY A 142 -14.35 5.48 -9.31
CA GLY A 142 -14.36 5.06 -7.90
C GLY A 142 -13.05 4.39 -7.44
N VAL A 143 -11.96 4.56 -8.19
CA VAL A 143 -10.64 4.06 -7.83
C VAL A 143 -9.83 5.17 -7.18
N ARG A 144 -9.37 4.93 -5.95
CA ARG A 144 -8.57 5.87 -5.16
C ARG A 144 -7.10 5.55 -5.32
N VAL A 145 -6.25 6.58 -5.37
CA VAL A 145 -4.80 6.42 -5.34
C VAL A 145 -4.24 7.17 -4.14
N LEU A 146 -3.42 6.48 -3.34
CA LEU A 146 -2.74 7.06 -2.19
C LEU A 146 -1.23 6.91 -2.33
N THR A 147 -0.51 7.99 -2.05
CA THR A 147 0.95 7.98 -1.97
C THR A 147 1.40 8.08 -0.52
N VAL A 148 2.13 7.07 -0.05
CA VAL A 148 2.69 7.02 1.32
C VAL A 148 4.19 7.32 1.26
N PRO A 149 4.68 8.44 1.85
CA PRO A 149 6.10 8.73 1.92
C PRO A 149 6.81 7.83 2.95
N ARG A 150 7.94 7.24 2.57
CA ARG A 150 8.86 6.59 3.50
C ARG A 150 9.57 7.65 4.36
N ALA A 151 9.37 7.62 5.68
CA ALA A 151 9.98 8.54 6.64
C ALA A 151 11.47 8.19 6.92
N THR A 152 12.32 9.20 7.16
CA THR A 152 13.77 9.02 7.44
C THR A 152 14.36 9.97 8.50
N SER A 153 13.56 10.60 9.38
CA SER A 153 14.11 11.46 10.45
C SER A 153 14.27 10.70 11.78
N PRO A 154 15.22 11.06 12.67
CA PRO A 154 15.40 10.38 13.96
C PRO A 154 14.13 10.41 14.85
N ARG A 155 13.32 11.46 14.72
CA ARG A 155 12.03 11.60 15.41
C ARG A 155 10.93 10.70 14.80
N SER A 156 11.11 10.25 13.56
CA SER A 156 10.32 9.23 12.84
C SER A 156 11.02 7.87 12.73
N ALA A 157 12.20 7.69 13.34
CA ALA A 157 12.91 6.42 13.41
C ALA A 157 12.17 5.38 14.27
N ARG A 158 11.31 5.85 15.20
CA ARG A 158 10.30 5.01 15.87
C ARG A 158 9.25 4.42 14.91
N CYS A 159 9.16 4.95 13.69
CA CYS A 159 8.32 4.42 12.60
C CYS A 159 9.08 3.45 11.66
N SER A 160 10.37 3.21 11.92
CA SER A 160 11.30 2.50 11.02
C SER A 160 11.67 1.08 11.46
N SER A 161 11.25 0.65 12.66
CA SER A 161 11.26 -0.77 12.96
C SER A 161 10.08 -1.43 12.24
N ALA A 162 10.23 -2.69 11.85
CA ALA A 162 9.15 -3.53 11.32
C ALA A 162 7.87 -3.51 12.20
N THR A 163 7.99 -3.00 13.43
CA THR A 163 6.97 -2.83 14.45
C THR A 163 6.03 -1.62 14.27
N ALA A 164 6.33 -0.64 13.41
CA ALA A 164 5.55 0.62 13.39
C ALA A 164 4.70 0.86 12.13
N VAL A 165 4.85 0.01 11.13
CA VAL A 165 4.03 -0.01 9.91
C VAL A 165 2.53 -0.28 10.19
N PRO A 166 2.12 -1.08 11.20
CA PRO A 166 0.71 -1.29 11.50
C PRO A 166 -0.04 0.01 11.88
N SER A 167 0.68 1.05 12.31
CA SER A 167 0.08 2.33 12.72
C SER A 167 -0.19 3.31 11.57
N VAL A 168 0.45 3.12 10.41
CA VAL A 168 0.37 4.05 9.26
C VAL A 168 -0.74 3.66 8.27
N ILE A 169 -1.10 2.38 8.21
CA ILE A 169 -2.17 1.86 7.36
C ILE A 169 -3.12 1.07 8.27
N ARG A 170 -4.17 1.73 8.79
CA ARG A 170 -5.21 1.06 9.58
C ARG A 170 -6.35 0.62 8.64
N PRO A 171 -6.54 -0.69 8.38
CA PRO A 171 -7.59 -1.18 7.48
C PRO A 171 -9.00 -0.73 7.90
N GLU A 172 -9.22 -0.59 9.20
CA GLU A 172 -10.46 -0.12 9.82
C GLU A 172 -10.82 1.33 9.45
N ARG A 173 -9.81 2.20 9.34
CA ARG A 173 -9.97 3.60 8.93
C ARG A 173 -10.17 3.73 7.41
N TRP A 174 -9.76 2.71 6.67
CA TRP A 174 -10.00 2.56 5.22
C TRP A 174 -11.45 2.23 4.90
N ARG A 175 -12.09 1.42 5.75
CA ARG A 175 -13.51 1.04 5.61
C ARG A 175 -14.47 2.22 5.79
N SER A 176 -14.09 3.24 6.56
CA SER A 176 -14.92 4.40 6.92
C SER A 176 -14.64 5.69 6.14
N SER A 177 -13.62 5.72 5.27
CA SER A 177 -13.33 6.91 4.46
C SER A 177 -14.34 7.06 3.30
N PRO A 178 -14.94 8.24 3.07
CA PRO A 178 -15.87 8.46 1.96
C PRO A 178 -15.24 8.09 0.61
N ARG A 179 -16.01 7.41 -0.26
CA ARG A 179 -15.64 7.26 -1.67
C ARG A 179 -15.73 8.64 -2.34
N PRO A 180 -14.80 9.00 -3.24
CA PRO A 180 -15.00 10.21 -4.04
C PRO A 180 -16.31 10.06 -4.81
N SER A 181 -17.26 10.97 -4.58
CA SER A 181 -18.48 11.04 -5.37
C SER A 181 -18.10 11.51 -6.78
N SER A 182 -18.77 10.97 -7.79
CA SER A 182 -18.65 11.38 -9.18
C SER A 182 -19.00 12.87 -9.32
N GLY A 183 -18.00 13.76 -9.27
CA GLY A 183 -18.24 15.18 -9.57
C GLY A 183 -17.32 16.22 -8.94
N GLU A 184 -16.59 15.95 -7.85
CA GLU A 184 -15.74 16.98 -7.25
C GLU A 184 -14.25 16.57 -7.14
N PRO A 185 -13.32 17.33 -7.77
CA PRO A 185 -11.90 17.20 -7.50
C PRO A 185 -11.61 17.79 -6.10
N GLY A 186 -11.79 16.97 -5.06
CA GLY A 186 -11.45 17.37 -3.70
C GLY A 186 -9.97 17.75 -3.57
N PRO A 187 -9.61 18.76 -2.74
CA PRO A 187 -8.25 19.26 -2.65
C PRO A 187 -7.29 18.16 -2.24
N ALA A 188 -6.24 17.97 -3.04
CA ALA A 188 -5.21 16.92 -2.92
C ALA A 188 -4.39 16.95 -1.60
N THR A 189 -4.75 17.76 -0.62
CA THR A 189 -3.94 18.02 0.58
C THR A 189 -4.72 18.18 1.90
N GLY A 190 -6.06 18.22 1.91
CA GLY A 190 -6.80 18.76 3.07
C GLY A 190 -7.29 17.79 4.16
N SER A 191 -7.67 16.55 3.83
CA SER A 191 -8.36 15.65 4.80
C SER A 191 -7.56 14.38 5.16
N TRP A 192 -6.57 14.03 4.35
CA TRP A 192 -5.88 12.74 4.41
C TRP A 192 -4.75 12.66 5.45
N ALA A 193 -4.25 13.81 5.93
CA ALA A 193 -3.23 13.87 6.98
C ALA A 193 -3.66 13.21 8.31
N ARG A 194 -4.98 13.03 8.55
CA ARG A 194 -5.49 12.33 9.75
C ARG A 194 -5.44 10.81 9.66
N LEU A 195 -5.21 10.24 8.47
CA LEU A 195 -5.01 8.79 8.30
C LEU A 195 -3.56 8.37 8.60
N ILE A 196 -2.63 9.32 8.60
CA ILE A 196 -1.21 9.15 8.91
C ILE A 196 -0.87 10.05 10.09
N GLN A 197 -1.39 9.74 11.28
CA GLN A 197 -0.97 10.40 12.52
C GLN A 197 -0.32 9.40 13.48
N PRO A 198 0.83 9.74 14.08
CA PRO A 198 1.40 8.92 15.14
C PRO A 198 0.49 8.91 16.36
N LEU A 199 0.52 7.80 17.12
CA LEU A 199 -0.11 7.70 18.43
C LEU A 199 0.32 8.90 19.29
N SER A 200 -0.62 9.80 19.60
CA SER A 200 -0.49 10.63 20.78
C SER A 200 -0.76 9.75 21.99
N HIS A 201 0.29 9.19 22.58
CA HIS A 201 0.19 8.78 23.97
C HIS A 201 -0.12 10.05 24.76
N ARG A 202 -1.35 10.14 25.29
CA ARG A 202 -1.64 11.01 26.44
C ARG A 202 -0.77 10.50 27.58
N THR A 203 0.47 10.97 27.67
CA THR A 203 1.19 10.93 28.93
C THR A 203 0.44 11.85 29.87
N GLY A 204 -0.33 11.26 30.78
CA GLY A 204 -0.91 11.96 31.92
C GLY A 204 0.21 12.65 32.68
N ARG A 205 0.31 13.97 32.50
CA ARG A 205 1.12 14.81 33.36
C ARG A 205 0.32 14.99 34.64
N SER A 206 0.51 14.08 35.61
CA SER A 206 0.15 14.37 36.99
C SER A 206 1.00 15.57 37.41
N ARG A 207 0.35 16.72 37.56
CA ARG A 207 0.94 17.85 38.29
C ARG A 207 1.05 17.39 39.75
N LYS A 208 2.25 17.48 40.32
CA LYS A 208 2.41 17.79 41.73
C LYS A 208 2.33 19.30 41.87
#